data_AF-A0A9E4R7N3-F1
#
_entry.id   AF-A0A9E4R7N3-F1
#
_cell.length_a   1.000
_cell.length_b   1.000
_cell.length_c   1.000
_cell.angle_alpha   90.00
_cell.angle_beta   90.00
_cell.angle_gamma   90.00
#
_symmetry.space_group_name_H-M   'P 1'
#
loop_
_entity.id
_entity.type
_entity.pdbx_description
1 polymer ?
#
loop_
_entity_poly.entity_id
_entity_poly.type
_entity_poly.pdbx_seq_one_letter_code
_entity_poly.pdbx_strand_id
1 'polypeptide(L)'
;MDDETFLERIHQKIERLTGRAIQLEIDQKETNQLKVELEREVPLVVLGANIFQYSGFARMCVEYAVESIRQQRPIDVLEFHLLLARN
;
A
#
# COMPACT_ATOMS: atom_id res chain seq x y z
N MET A 1 13.58 -14.59 3.80
CA MET A 1 12.33 -14.13 4.44
C MET A 1 11.24 -14.73 3.60
N ASP A 2 10.25 -15.37 4.23
CA ASP A 2 9.11 -15.91 3.50
C ASP A 2 8.17 -14.77 3.08
N ASP A 3 7.45 -14.96 1.97
CA ASP A 3 6.54 -13.97 1.40
C ASP A 3 5.44 -13.64 2.41
N GLU A 4 4.96 -14.62 3.17
CA GLU A 4 3.96 -14.43 4.23
C GLU A 4 4.45 -13.48 5.34
N THR A 5 5.69 -13.68 5.83
CA THR A 5 6.29 -12.79 6.83
C THR A 5 6.48 -11.37 6.29
N PHE A 6 6.79 -11.24 5.00
CA PHE A 6 6.94 -9.95 4.36
C PHE A 6 5.59 -9.21 4.25
N LEU A 7 4.53 -9.91 3.84
CA LEU A 7 3.18 -9.37 3.79
C LEU A 7 2.68 -8.94 5.16
N GLU A 8 2.90 -9.75 6.20
CA GLU A 8 2.52 -9.41 7.57
C GLU A 8 3.19 -8.09 8.02
N ARG A 9 4.47 -7.90 7.67
CA ARG A 9 5.19 -6.66 7.99
C ARG A 9 4.66 -5.46 7.22
N ILE A 10 4.28 -5.62 5.96
CA ILE A 10 3.64 -4.54 5.17
C ILE A 10 2.31 -4.16 5.80
N HIS A 11 1.48 -5.15 6.10
CA HIS A 11 0.17 -4.98 6.72
C HIS A 11 0.30 -4.22 8.06
N GLN A 12 1.10 -4.73 8.99
CA GLN A 12 1.37 -4.09 10.29
C GLN A 12 1.95 -2.68 10.14
N LYS A 13 2.83 -2.46 9.15
CA LYS A 13 3.42 -1.13 8.90
C LYS A 13 2.35 -0.13 8.49
N ILE A 14 1.44 -0.49 7.58
CA ILE A 14 0.37 0.39 7.13
C ILE A 14 -0.59 0.69 8.29
N GLU A 15 -1.01 -0.32 9.05
CA GLU A 15 -1.90 -0.12 10.20
C GLU A 15 -1.27 0.80 11.25
N ARG A 16 0.00 0.57 11.59
CA ARG A 16 0.73 1.41 12.55
C ARG A 16 0.85 2.85 12.09
N LEU A 17 1.10 3.10 10.81
CA LEU A 17 1.30 4.46 10.27
C LEU A 17 -0.01 5.22 10.06
N THR A 18 -1.12 4.50 9.88
CA THR A 18 -2.45 5.09 9.65
C THR A 18 -3.30 5.14 10.91
N GLY A 19 -2.96 4.33 11.93
CA GLY A 19 -3.78 4.17 13.14
C GLY A 19 -5.13 3.49 12.87
N ARG A 20 -5.26 2.78 11.75
CA ARG A 20 -6.50 2.13 11.31
C ARG A 20 -6.23 0.69 10.90
N ALA A 21 -7.18 -0.19 11.16
CA ALA A 21 -7.15 -1.55 10.63
C ALA A 21 -7.30 -1.53 9.11
N ILE A 22 -6.64 -2.47 8.42
CA ILE A 22 -6.78 -2.63 6.97
C ILE A 22 -6.92 -4.10 6.57
N GLN A 23 -7.49 -4.34 5.40
CA GLN A 23 -7.33 -5.59 4.67
C GLN A 23 -6.23 -5.43 3.62
N LEU A 24 -5.39 -6.45 3.45
CA LEU A 24 -4.32 -6.48 2.45
C LEU A 24 -4.52 -7.69 1.54
N GLU A 25 -4.62 -7.45 0.23
CA GLU A 25 -4.72 -8.48 -0.79
C GLU A 25 -3.60 -8.33 -1.82
N ILE A 26 -3.14 -9.47 -2.36
CA ILE A 26 -2.13 -9.51 -3.41
C ILE A 26 -2.75 -9.93 -4.73
N ASP A 27 -2.64 -9.05 -5.73
CA ASP A 27 -3.01 -9.35 -7.10
C ASP A 27 -1.86 -10.09 -7.80
N GLN A 28 -2.10 -11.38 -8.06
CA GLN A 28 -1.17 -12.26 -8.75
C GLN A 28 -1.22 -12.09 -10.29
N LYS A 29 -2.26 -11.44 -10.82
CA LYS A 29 -2.44 -11.23 -12.27
C LYS A 29 -1.89 -9.87 -12.68
N GLU A 30 -2.31 -8.81 -11.99
CA GLU A 30 -1.84 -7.45 -12.22
C GLU A 30 -0.64 -7.17 -11.30
N THR A 31 0.56 -7.57 -11.75
CA THR A 31 1.75 -7.57 -10.89
C THR A 31 2.22 -6.18 -10.46
N ASN A 32 1.81 -5.13 -11.17
CA ASN A 32 2.07 -3.72 -10.83
C ASN A 32 0.90 -3.03 -10.12
N GLN A 33 -0.11 -3.79 -9.68
CA GLN A 33 -1.32 -3.23 -9.08
C GLN A 33 -1.02 -2.42 -7.83
N LEU A 34 -1.70 -1.29 -7.70
CA LEU A 34 -1.72 -0.46 -6.51
C LEU A 34 -3.09 0.19 -6.40
N LYS A 35 -3.92 -0.31 -5.49
CA LYS A 35 -5.28 0.18 -5.28
C LYS A 35 -5.58 0.25 -3.80
N VAL A 36 -6.31 1.29 -3.41
CA VAL A 36 -6.86 1.45 -2.05
C VAL A 36 -8.35 1.74 -2.17
N GLU A 37 -9.17 0.86 -1.62
CA GLU A 37 -10.62 1.04 -1.52
C GLU A 37 -10.98 1.57 -0.14
N LEU A 38 -11.49 2.79 -0.10
CA LEU A 38 -11.83 3.51 1.13
C LEU A 38 -13.33 3.52 1.43
N GLU A 39 -14.18 3.22 0.44
CA GLU A 39 -15.65 3.20 0.55
C GLU A 39 -16.16 1.89 1.19
N ARG A 40 -15.59 1.55 2.34
CA ARG A 40 -15.87 0.31 3.09
C ARG A 40 -15.51 0.51 4.56
N GLU A 41 -16.07 -0.32 5.44
CA GLU A 41 -15.85 -0.21 6.89
C GLU A 41 -14.37 -0.36 7.26
N VAL A 42 -13.69 -1.34 6.66
CA VAL A 42 -12.24 -1.55 6.77
C VAL A 42 -11.62 -1.33 5.39
N PRO A 43 -10.71 -0.35 5.23
CA PRO A 43 -10.04 -0.11 3.96
C PRO A 43 -9.37 -1.36 3.39
N LEU A 44 -9.49 -1.56 2.09
CA LEU A 44 -8.79 -2.64 1.38
C LEU A 44 -7.63 -2.07 0.58
N VAL A 45 -6.43 -2.59 0.82
CA VAL A 45 -5.22 -2.32 0.06
C VAL A 45 -4.94 -3.52 -0.85
N VAL A 46 -4.90 -3.30 -2.16
CA VAL A 46 -4.55 -4.34 -3.14
C VAL A 46 -3.22 -3.99 -3.77
N LEU A 47 -2.23 -4.87 -3.62
CA LEU A 47 -0.87 -4.69 -4.14
C LEU A 47 -0.54 -5.79 -5.16
N GLY A 48 0.18 -5.46 -6.22
CA GLY A 48 0.62 -6.44 -7.20
C GLY A 48 1.80 -7.28 -6.71
N ALA A 49 1.94 -8.51 -7.21
CA ALA A 49 2.99 -9.46 -6.82
C ALA A 49 4.44 -8.94 -7.00
N ASN A 50 4.67 -7.84 -7.73
CA ASN A 50 6.00 -7.24 -7.87
C ASN A 50 6.58 -6.72 -6.55
N ILE A 51 5.78 -6.58 -5.49
CA ILE A 51 6.28 -6.21 -4.17
C ILE A 51 7.30 -7.22 -3.61
N PHE A 52 7.23 -8.49 -4.02
CA PHE A 52 8.15 -9.54 -3.57
C PHE A 52 9.51 -9.45 -4.27
N GLN A 53 9.52 -8.92 -5.51
CA GLN A 53 10.72 -8.87 -6.35
C GLN A 53 11.43 -7.52 -6.27
N TYR A 54 10.67 -6.43 -6.08
CA TYR A 54 11.19 -5.07 -6.14
C TYR A 54 10.89 -4.31 -4.85
N SER A 55 11.91 -4.19 -4.00
CA SER A 55 11.81 -3.49 -2.71
C SER A 55 11.41 -2.02 -2.84
N GLY A 56 11.83 -1.35 -3.93
CA GLY A 56 11.42 0.01 -4.26
C GLY A 56 9.92 0.12 -4.52
N PHE A 57 9.35 -0.83 -5.26
CA PHE A 57 7.91 -0.90 -5.50
C PHE A 57 7.13 -1.18 -4.22
N ALA A 58 7.59 -2.12 -3.39
CA ALA A 58 6.97 -2.39 -2.09
C ALA A 58 6.95 -1.15 -1.18
N ARG A 59 8.06 -0.42 -1.10
CA ARG A 59 8.13 0.84 -0.35
C ARG A 59 7.12 1.84 -0.89
N MET A 60 7.10 2.03 -2.20
CA MET A 60 6.18 2.94 -2.89
C MET A 60 4.72 2.63 -2.58
N CYS A 61 4.32 1.36 -2.68
CA CYS A 61 2.97 0.89 -2.37
C CYS A 61 2.57 1.19 -0.93
N VAL A 62 3.47 1.00 0.03
CA VAL A 62 3.22 1.33 1.44
C VAL A 62 2.97 2.83 1.62
N GLU A 63 3.84 3.68 1.08
CA GLU A 63 3.68 5.13 1.22
C GLU A 63 2.36 5.61 0.58
N TYR A 64 2.03 5.09 -0.61
CA TYR A 64 0.79 5.41 -1.29
C TYR A 64 -0.43 4.99 -0.46
N ALA A 65 -0.43 3.77 0.09
CA ALA A 65 -1.52 3.27 0.90
C ALA A 65 -1.71 4.09 2.17
N VAL A 66 -0.61 4.38 2.87
CA VAL A 66 -0.63 5.18 4.10
C VAL A 66 -1.22 6.57 3.85
N GLU A 67 -0.73 7.25 2.82
CA GLU A 67 -1.17 8.61 2.53
C GLU A 67 -2.62 8.64 2.01
N SER A 68 -3.02 7.68 1.17
CA SER A 68 -4.42 7.56 0.72
C SER A 68 -5.39 7.34 1.89
N ILE A 69 -5.00 6.49 2.85
CA ILE A 69 -5.79 6.26 4.06
C ILE A 69 -5.81 7.52 4.93
N ARG A 70 -4.68 8.21 5.13
CA ARG A 70 -4.64 9.44 5.94
C ARG A 70 -5.53 10.54 5.37
N GLN A 71 -5.53 10.70 4.05
CA GLN A 71 -6.32 11.72 3.38
C GLN A 71 -7.78 11.31 3.13
N GLN A 72 -8.17 10.06 3.42
CA GLN A 72 -9.50 9.52 3.12
C GLN A 72 -9.90 9.66 1.64
N ARG A 73 -8.91 9.63 0.73
CA ARG A 73 -9.13 9.61 -0.71
C ARG A 73 -7.95 8.93 -1.41
N PRO A 74 -8.16 8.33 -2.59
CA PRO A 74 -7.05 7.94 -3.45
C PRO A 74 -6.18 9.15 -3.78
N ILE A 75 -4.87 8.94 -3.73
CA ILE A 75 -3.89 9.95 -4.14
C ILE A 75 -3.62 9.78 -5.63
N ASP A 76 -3.58 10.89 -6.36
CA ASP A 76 -3.22 10.84 -7.77
C ASP A 76 -1.70 10.60 -7.93
N VAL A 77 -1.30 10.00 -9.05
CA VAL A 77 0.09 9.67 -9.35
C VAL A 77 0.99 10.91 -9.27
N LEU A 78 0.52 12.07 -9.74
CA LEU A 78 1.28 13.31 -9.67
C LEU A 78 1.46 13.81 -8.22
N GLU A 79 0.40 13.74 -7.42
CA GLU A 79 0.44 14.10 -6.00
C GLU A 79 1.39 13.19 -5.22
N PHE A 80 1.40 11.90 -5.56
CA PHE A 80 2.30 10.93 -4.96
C PHE A 80 3.77 11.19 -5.29
N HIS A 81 4.10 11.57 -6.54
CA HIS A 81 5.47 11.96 -6.90
C HIS A 81 5.95 13.19 -6.10
N LEU A 82 5.07 14.16 -5.87
CA LEU A 82 5.39 15.34 -5.06
C LEU A 82 5.61 14.98 -3.59
N LEU A 83 4.89 13.99 -3.05
CA LEU A 83 5.11 13.47 -1.69
C LEU A 83 6.46 12.75 -1.58
N LEU A 84 6.82 11.93 -2.56
CA LEU A 84 8.10 11.22 -2.58
C LEU A 84 9.31 12.17 -2.67
N ALA A 85 9.19 13.29 -3.39
CA ALA A 85 10.28 14.27 -3.53
C ALA A 85 10.58 15.07 -2.24
N ARG A 86 9.70 15.00 -1.23
CA ARG A 86 9.83 15.74 0.04
C ARG A 86 10.48 14.94 1.17
N ASN A 87 10.70 13.63 0.99
CA ASN A 87 11.27 12.70 1.97
C ASN A 87 12.63 12.15 1.51
#